data_AF-A0A9E1NK44-F1
#
_entry.id   AF-A0A9E1NK44-F1
#
_cell.length_a   1.000
_cell.length_b   1.000
_cell.length_c   1.000
_cell.angle_alpha   90.00
_cell.angle_beta   90.00
_cell.angle_gamma   90.00
#
_symmetry.space_group_name_H-M   'P 1'
#
loop_
_entity.id
_entity.type
_entity.pdbx_description
1 polymer ?
#
loop_
_entity_poly.entity_id
_entity_poly.type
_entity_poly.pdbx_seq_one_letter_code
_entity_poly.pdbx_strand_id
1 'polypeptide(L)' 'MKKTFVLDTNVILHDSTCIYQFGDHDIIIPITVIEELDRFKKGNRIVRRSAIRQERQTLPDRNLYTFLIKS' A
#
# COMPACT_ATOMS: atom_id res chain seq x y z
N MET A 1 13.47 27.81 -13.91
CA MET A 1 14.10 26.74 -14.73
C MET A 1 13.48 25.42 -14.29
N LYS A 2 12.75 24.71 -15.16
CA LYS A 2 12.25 23.37 -14.83
C LYS A 2 13.42 22.40 -14.72
N LYS A 3 13.36 21.52 -13.73
CA LYS A 3 14.35 20.46 -13.49
C LYS A 3 13.62 19.13 -13.55
N THR A 4 14.33 18.12 -14.02
CA THR A 4 13.84 16.75 -14.07
C THR A 4 14.43 15.98 -12.91
N PHE A 5 13.57 15.32 -12.13
CA PHE A 5 13.96 14.48 -11.01
C PHE A 5 13.64 13.03 -11.32
N VAL A 6 14.58 12.13 -10.97
CA VAL A 6 14.35 10.70 -10.94
C VAL A 6 14.07 10.34 -9.48
N LEU A 7 12.85 9.87 -9.18
CA LEU A 7 12.53 9.43 -7.83
C LEU A 7 13.05 8.02 -7.60
N ASP A 8 13.67 7.81 -6.44
CA ASP A 8 14.00 6.48 -5.94
C ASP A 8 12.70 5.75 -5.58
N THR A 9 12.59 4.53 -6.09
CA THR A 9 11.52 3.56 -5.81
C THR A 9 11.23 3.42 -4.32
N ASN A 10 12.27 3.39 -3.48
CA ASN A 10 12.12 3.22 -2.03
C ASN A 10 11.38 4.39 -1.37
N VAL A 11 11.56 5.60 -1.89
CA VAL A 11 10.88 6.79 -1.37
C VAL A 11 9.40 6.74 -1.72
N ILE A 12 9.04 6.36 -2.95
CA ILE A 12 7.64 6.23 -3.40
C ILE A 12 6.92 5.10 -2.65
N LEU A 13 7.61 3.98 -2.42
CA LEU A 13 7.06 2.83 -1.70
C LEU A 13 6.80 3.14 -0.21
N HIS A 14 7.65 3.97 0.41
CA HIS A 14 7.49 4.39 1.81
C HIS A 14 6.47 5.52 1.96
N ASP A 15 6.48 6.50 1.06
CA ASP A 15 5.56 7.63 1.04
C ASP A 15 5.23 8.06 -0.40
N SER A 16 4.06 7.63 -0.89
CA SER A 16 3.60 7.99 -2.22
C SER A 16 3.16 9.45 -2.35
N THR A 17 3.06 10.21 -1.25
CA THR A 17 2.68 11.62 -1.28
C THR A 17 3.84 12.53 -1.68
N CYS A 18 5.08 12.03 -1.64
CA CYS A 18 6.27 12.79 -2.03
C CYS A 18 6.20 13.33 -3.46
N ILE A 19 5.51 12.65 -4.38
CA ILE A 19 5.33 13.08 -5.78
C ILE A 19 4.63 14.44 -5.89
N TYR A 20 3.80 14.82 -4.92
CA TYR A 20 3.10 16.10 -4.92
C TYR A 20 3.98 17.26 -4.43
N GLN A 21 5.15 16.99 -3.87
CA GLN A 21 6.05 18.01 -3.33
C GLN A 21 6.95 18.64 -4.40
N PHE A 22 6.98 18.10 -5.62
CA PHE A 22 7.85 18.58 -6.70
C PHE A 22 7.24 19.73 -7.52
N GLY A 23 6.00 20.14 -7.22
CA GLY A 23 5.36 21.31 -7.82
C GLY A 23 5.38 21.27 -9.36
N ASP A 24 6.06 22.23 -9.97
CA ASP A 24 6.12 22.41 -11.43
C ASP A 24 7.33 21.69 -12.09
N HIS A 25 7.98 20.78 -11.36
CA HIS A 25 9.10 19.97 -11.85
C HIS A 25 8.64 18.65 -12.47
N ASP A 26 9.41 18.17 -13.45
CA ASP A 26 9.13 16.90 -14.11
C ASP A 26 9.67 15.74 -13.28
N ILE A 27 8.84 14.73 -13.05
CA ILE A 27 9.20 13.51 -12.31
C ILE A 27 9.22 12.34 -13.28
N ILE A 28 10.33 11.61 -13.29
CA ILE A 28 10.43 10.33 -13.99
C ILE A 28 10.23 9.21 -12.99
N ILE A 29 9.20 8.40 -13.22
CA ILE A 29 8.92 7.17 -12.47
C ILE A 29 9.15 5.99 -13.42
N PRO A 30 10.17 5.14 -13.17
CA PRO A 30 10.38 3.93 -13.96
C PRO A 30 9.17 2.99 -13.90
N ILE A 31 8.88 2.29 -15.00
CA ILE A 31 7.75 1.33 -15.05
C ILE A 31 7.87 0.21 -14.02
N THR A 32 9.10 -0.19 -13.70
CA THR A 32 9.41 -1.18 -12.67
C THR A 32 8.84 -0.79 -11.30
N VAL A 33 8.84 0.49 -10.94
CA VAL A 33 8.26 0.99 -9.68
C VAL A 33 6.75 0.74 -9.63
N ILE A 34 6.06 0.93 -10.75
CA ILE A 34 4.60 0.70 -10.85
C ILE A 34 4.28 -0.80 -10.72
N GLU A 35 5.09 -1.65 -11.34
CA GLU A 35 4.96 -3.10 -11.22
C GLU A 35 5.18 -3.57 -9.76
N GLU A 36 6.19 -3.04 -9.08
CA GLU A 36 6.45 -3.33 -7.67
C GLU A 36 5.31 -2.88 -6.76
N LEU A 37 4.77 -1.68 -6.97
CA LEU A 37 3.61 -1.17 -6.25
C LEU A 37 2.37 -2.07 -6.45
N ASP A 38 2.14 -2.57 -7.65
CA ASP A 38 1.03 -3.48 -7.93
C ASP A 38 1.21 -4.84 -7.22
N ARG A 39 2.43 -5.41 -7.24
CA ARG A 39 2.74 -6.62 -6.46
C ARG A 39 2.57 -6.39 -4.96
N PHE A 40 3.03 -5.26 -4.43
CA PHE A 40 2.92 -4.94 -3.01
C PHE A 40 1.44 -4.83 -2.57
N LYS A 41 0.61 -4.14 -3.37
CA LYS A 41 -0.84 -4.06 -3.16
C LYS A 41 -1.51 -5.43 -3.21
N LYS A 42 -1.12 -6.30 -4.15
CA LYS A 42 -1.62 -7.68 -4.25
C LYS A 42 -1.19 -8.55 -3.08
N GLY A 43 0.08 -8.48 -2.67
CA GLY A 43 0.61 -9.18 -1.49
C GLY A 43 -0.14 -8.81 -0.21
N ASN A 44 -0.33 -7.52 0.04
CA ASN A 44 -1.10 -7.04 1.19
C ASN A 44 -2.59 -7.45 1.15
N ARG A 45 -3.18 -7.59 -0.04
CA ARG A 45 -4.55 -8.11 -0.18
C ARG A 45 -4.64 -9.61 0.11
N ILE A 46 -3.65 -10.40 -0.32
CA ILE A 46 -3.62 -11.84 -0.08
C ILE A 46 -3.46 -12.10 1.43
N VAL A 47 -2.52 -11.42 2.08
CA VAL A 47 -2.30 -11.52 3.53
C VAL A 47 -3.55 -11.12 4.32
N ARG A 48 -4.23 -10.03 3.95
CA ARG A 48 -5.51 -9.66 4.58
C ARG A 48 -6.61 -10.71 4.36
N ARG A 49 -6.72 -11.30 3.16
CA ARG A 49 -7.74 -12.32 2.87
C ARG A 49 -7.48 -13.62 3.61
N SER A 50 -6.23 -14.06 3.73
CA SER A 50 -5.88 -15.24 4.53
C SER A 50 -6.10 -14.99 6.02
N ALA A 51 -5.78 -13.80 6.54
CA ALA A 51 -6.08 -13.42 7.92
C ALA A 51 -7.60 -13.44 8.22
N ILE A 52 -8.42 -12.79 7.38
CA ILE A 52 -9.89 -12.80 7.53
C ILE A 52 -10.45 -14.23 7.43
N ARG A 53 -9.91 -15.05 6.53
CA ARG A 53 -10.38 -16.43 6.35
C ARG A 53 -9.98 -17.33 7.51
N GLN A 54 -8.80 -17.13 8.09
CA GLN A 54 -8.33 -17.84 9.27
C GLN A 54 -9.14 -17.45 10.51
N GLU A 55 -9.44 -16.17 10.69
CA GLU A 55 -10.30 -15.66 11.76
C GLU A 55 -11.73 -16.24 11.69
N ARG A 56 -12.29 -16.36 10.49
CA ARG A 56 -13.61 -16.97 10.25
C ARG A 56 -13.68 -18.48 10.52
N GLN A 57 -12.55 -19.18 10.56
CA GLN A 57 -12.51 -20.62 10.90
C GLN A 57 -12.36 -20.87 12.41
N THR A 58 -11.89 -19.88 13.17
CA THR A 58 -11.65 -19.99 14.62
C THR A 58 -12.82 -19.52 15.50
N LEU A 59 -13.89 -18.96 14.93
CA LEU A 59 -15.04 -18.46 15.69
C LEU A 59 -16.36 -19.10 15.21
N PRO A 60 -16.73 -20.29 15.70
CA PRO A 60 -18.12 -20.70 15.73
C PRO A 60 -18.77 -19.96 16.92
N ASP A 61 -19.74 -19.12 16.63
CA ASP A 61 -20.65 -18.51 17.61
C ASP A 61 -20.08 -17.42 18.53
N ARG A 62 -20.31 -16.16 18.13
CA ARG A 62 -21.18 -15.17 18.81
C ARG A 62 -20.70 -13.73 18.56
N ASN A 63 -21.64 -12.88 18.13
CA ASN A 63 -21.63 -11.40 18.17
C ASN A 63 -20.39 -10.67 17.60
N LEU A 64 -20.50 -10.33 16.31
CA LEU A 64 -19.58 -9.48 15.52
C LEU A 64 -19.34 -8.05 16.05
N TYR A 65 -20.06 -7.59 17.08
CA TYR A 65 -19.90 -6.24 17.64
C TYR A 65 -18.73 -6.10 18.62
N THR A 66 -18.24 -7.19 19.21
CA THR A 66 -17.29 -7.10 20.34
C THR A 66 -15.83 -6.93 19.91
N PHE A 67 -15.45 -7.29 18.67
CA PHE A 67 -14.04 -7.29 18.25
C PHE A 67 -13.58 -6.01 17.55
N LEU A 68 -14.50 -5.15 17.11
CA LEU A 68 -14.16 -3.91 16.38
C LEU A 68 -13.71 -2.75 17.28
N ILE A 69 -13.68 -2.89 18.61
CA ILE A 69 -13.35 -1.79 19.55
C ILE A 69 -12.06 -2.04 20.36
N LYS A 70 -11.22 -3.02 20.01
CA LYS A 70 -9.88 -3.13 20.64
C LYS A 70 -8.79 -3.57 19.67
N SER A 71 -8.20 -2.62 18.96
CA SER A 71 -6.75 -2.42 18.82
C SER A 71 -6.48 -1.08 18.14
#